data_AF-A0A7L1MRB0-F1
#
_entry.id   AF-A0A7L1MRB0-F1
#
_cell.length_a   1.000
_cell.length_b   1.000
_cell.length_c   1.000
_cell.angle_alpha   90.00
_cell.angle_beta   90.00
_cell.angle_gamma   90.00
#
_symmetry.space_group_name_H-M   'P 1'
#
loop_
_entity.id
_entity.type
_entity.pdbx_description
1 polymer ?
#
loop_
_entity_poly.entity_id
_entity_poly.type
_entity_poly.pdbx_seq_one_letter_code
_entity_poly.pdbx_strand_id
1 'polypeptide(L)'
;QFWQHNEWLDIVIDDRLPTFKGWLVFLHSAELNEFWSALLEKAYAKYESLKGGSTIEAMEDFTGGIGVMYDVKAVPDNFCEILEKALKRCSMVGCSIDIS
;
A
#
# COMPACT_ATOMS: atom_id res chain seq x y z
N GLN A 1 6.34 7.35 8.09
CA GLN A 1 5.65 6.79 9.26
C GLN A 1 4.77 5.65 8.78
N PHE A 2 4.63 4.60 9.58
CA PHE A 2 3.67 3.52 9.35
C PHE A 2 2.87 3.31 10.64
N TRP A 3 1.61 2.91 10.49
CA TRP A 3 0.74 2.61 11.61
C TRP A 3 0.99 1.18 12.09
N GLN A 4 1.24 1.01 13.38
CA GLN A 4 1.42 -0.32 13.98
C GLN A 4 0.97 -0.31 15.43
N HIS A 5 0.21 -1.33 15.84
CA HIS A 5 -0.22 -1.50 17.24
C HIS A 5 -0.85 -0.24 17.88
N ASN A 6 -1.69 0.47 17.11
CA ASN A 6 -2.34 1.72 17.51
C ASN A 6 -1.43 2.94 17.68
N GLU A 7 -0.23 2.92 17.11
CA GLU A 7 0.71 4.05 17.15
C GLU A 7 1.36 4.30 15.77
N TRP A 8 1.74 5.55 15.52
CA TRP A 8 2.54 5.91 14.35
C TRP A 8 4.02 5.70 14.63
N LEU A 9 4.64 4.82 13.86
CA LEU A 9 6.06 4.48 13.96
C LEU A 9 6.88 5.24 12.91
N ASP A 10 7.89 5.98 13.36
CA ASP A 10 8.88 6.63 12.50
C ASP A 10 9.98 5.65 12.08
N ILE A 11 10.07 5.36 10.78
CA ILE A 11 11.10 4.51 10.19
C ILE A 11 12.13 5.38 9.47
N VAL A 12 13.36 5.38 10.01
CA VAL A 12 14.50 6.05 9.37
C VAL A 12 15.27 5.05 8.51
N ILE A 13 15.55 5.46 7.27
CA ILE A 13 16.38 4.73 6.31
C ILE A 13 17.44 5.66 5.73
N ASP A 14 18.53 5.09 5.25
CA ASP A 14 19.47 5.77 4.35
C ASP A 14 18.94 5.79 2.90
N ASP A 15 19.59 6.56 2.04
CA ASP A 15 19.24 6.77 0.63
C ASP A 15 19.88 5.76 -0.35
N ARG A 16 20.63 4.77 0.13
CA ARG A 16 21.23 3.75 -0.74
C ARG A 16 20.15 2.79 -1.21
N LEU A 17 19.89 2.80 -2.51
CA LEU A 17 18.92 1.92 -3.15
C LEU A 17 19.62 0.79 -3.91
N PRO A 18 19.05 -0.44 -3.92
CA PRO A 18 19.56 -1.53 -4.74
C PRO A 18 19.49 -1.17 -6.23
N THR A 19 20.63 -1.29 -6.93
CA THR A 19 20.74 -0.99 -8.35
C THR A 19 21.45 -2.09 -9.13
N PHE A 20 21.11 -2.23 -10.42
CA PHE A 20 21.84 -3.04 -11.37
C PHE A 20 22.15 -2.20 -12.61
N LYS A 21 23.45 -2.04 -12.92
CA LYS A 21 23.94 -1.16 -14.00
C LYS A 21 23.41 0.28 -13.91
N GLY A 22 23.24 0.80 -12.69
CA GLY A 22 22.75 2.15 -12.44
C GLY A 22 21.22 2.31 -12.45
N TRP A 23 20.47 1.23 -12.67
CA TRP A 23 19.01 1.24 -12.65
C TRP A 23 18.47 0.64 -11.35
N LEU A 24 17.42 1.23 -10.79
CA LEU A 24 16.71 0.67 -9.65
C LEU A 24 16.10 -0.69 -10.02
N VAL A 25 16.25 -1.68 -9.14
CA VAL A 25 15.76 -3.05 -9.38
C VAL A 25 14.38 -3.33 -8.79
N PHE A 26 13.90 -2.48 -7.87
CA PHE A 26 12.58 -2.56 -7.25
C PHE A 26 11.69 -1.38 -7.70
N LEU A 27 10.72 -0.96 -6.88
CA LEU A 27 9.83 0.15 -7.20
C LEU A 27 10.62 1.39 -7.60
N HIS A 28 10.24 2.00 -8.70
CA HIS A 28 10.80 3.25 -9.21
C HIS A 28 9.73 4.04 -9.93
N SER A 29 9.87 5.37 -9.93
CA SER A 29 9.01 6.23 -10.72
C SER A 29 9.32 6.07 -12.22
N ALA A 30 8.35 6.40 -13.06
CA ALA A 30 8.59 6.64 -14.47
C ALA A 30 9.49 7.87 -14.69
N GLU A 31 9.46 8.83 -13.77
CA GLU A 31 10.34 10.00 -13.76
C GLU A 31 11.69 9.67 -13.12
N LEU A 32 12.78 9.83 -13.90
CA LEU A 32 14.13 9.37 -13.51
C LEU A 32 14.73 10.06 -12.28
N ASN A 33 14.21 11.23 -11.92
CA ASN A 33 14.69 12.03 -10.79
C ASN A 33 13.75 11.97 -9.57
N GLU A 34 12.80 11.04 -9.55
CA GLU A 34 11.83 10.87 -8.47
C GLU A 34 12.05 9.56 -7.72
N PHE A 35 12.48 9.66 -6.45
CA PHE A 35 12.93 8.52 -5.64
C PHE A 35 12.05 8.24 -4.41
N TRP A 36 11.04 9.06 -4.12
CA TRP A 36 10.27 8.93 -2.88
C TRP A 36 9.54 7.59 -2.79
N SER A 37 9.05 7.05 -3.91
CA SER A 37 8.37 5.76 -3.97
C SER A 37 9.34 4.62 -3.64
N ALA A 38 10.54 4.63 -4.22
CA ALA A 38 11.60 3.67 -3.94
C ALA A 38 12.06 3.72 -2.47
N LEU A 39 12.19 4.92 -1.91
CA LEU A 39 12.53 5.10 -0.49
C LEU A 39 11.40 4.64 0.43
N LEU A 40 10.13 4.91 0.07
CA LEU A 40 8.96 4.46 0.81
C LEU A 40 8.89 2.92 0.84
N GLU A 41 9.09 2.27 -0.31
CA GLU A 41 9.17 0.80 -0.41
C GLU A 41 10.30 0.26 0.46
N LYS A 42 11.50 0.87 0.41
CA LYS A 42 12.63 0.46 1.27
C LYS A 42 12.30 0.59 2.77
N ALA A 43 11.64 1.67 3.17
CA ALA A 43 11.22 1.87 4.55
C ALA A 43 10.18 0.81 4.96
N TYR A 44 9.23 0.51 4.07
CA TYR A 44 8.20 -0.48 4.30
C TYR A 44 8.79 -1.90 4.39
N ALA A 45 9.76 -2.25 3.54
CA ALA A 45 10.49 -3.52 3.61
C ALA A 45 11.28 -3.68 4.92
N LYS A 46 11.85 -2.59 5.47
CA LYS A 46 12.50 -2.59 6.78
C LYS A 46 11.50 -2.79 7.93
N TYR A 47 10.29 -2.25 7.78
CA TYR A 47 9.22 -2.36 8.76
C TYR A 47 8.62 -3.78 8.82
N GLU A 48 8.19 -4.31 7.67
CA GLU A 48 7.41 -5.56 7.62
C GLU A 48 8.28 -6.83 7.56
N SER A 49 9.57 -6.69 7.22
CA SER A 49 10.49 -7.83 7.05
C SER A 49 9.95 -8.90 6.09
N LEU A 50 9.55 -8.50 4.87
CA LEU A 50 9.24 -9.33 3.70
C LEU A 50 8.42 -10.61 3.97
N LYS A 51 7.44 -10.56 4.87
CA LYS A 51 6.33 -11.54 4.81
C LYS A 51 5.37 -11.07 3.73
N GLY A 52 4.83 -12.00 2.94
CA GLY A 52 3.85 -11.66 1.93
C GLY A 52 2.61 -11.07 2.61
N GLY A 53 2.42 -9.76 2.47
CA GLY A 53 1.24 -9.05 2.94
C GLY A 53 0.16 -8.96 1.88
N SER A 54 -1.06 -8.64 2.32
CA SER A 54 -2.19 -8.33 1.47
C SER A 54 -2.29 -6.83 1.20
N THR A 55 -2.96 -6.44 0.10
CA THR A 55 -3.18 -5.02 -0.22
C THR A 55 -3.92 -4.29 0.89
N ILE A 56 -4.82 -4.99 1.61
CA ILE A 56 -5.61 -4.39 2.68
C ILE A 56 -4.76 -4.10 3.93
N GLU A 57 -3.83 -4.98 4.29
CA GLU A 57 -2.87 -4.73 5.39
C GLU A 57 -2.00 -3.51 5.08
N ALA A 58 -1.46 -3.42 3.86
CA ALA A 58 -0.68 -2.25 3.45
C ALA A 58 -1.52 -0.95 3.51
N MET A 59 -2.79 -1.00 3.13
CA MET A 59 -3.70 0.15 3.25
C MET A 59 -3.91 0.60 4.70
N GLU A 60 -4.04 -0.36 5.63
CA GLU A 60 -4.16 -0.09 7.06
C GLU A 60 -2.85 0.50 7.63
N ASP A 61 -1.70 -0.08 7.29
CA ASP A 61 -0.38 0.40 7.73
C ASP A 61 -0.08 1.82 7.23
N PHE A 62 -0.56 2.21 6.05
CA PHE A 62 -0.34 3.55 5.51
C PHE A 62 -1.30 4.61 6.04
N THR A 63 -2.44 4.23 6.63
CA THR A 63 -3.49 5.20 7.01
C THR A 63 -3.92 5.16 8.47
N GLY A 64 -3.65 4.06 9.19
CA GLY A 64 -4.29 3.75 10.46
C GLY A 64 -5.81 3.58 10.36
N GLY A 65 -6.32 3.39 9.14
CA GLY A 65 -7.72 3.14 8.86
C GLY A 65 -8.13 1.69 9.13
N ILE A 66 -9.39 1.38 8.80
CA ILE A 66 -9.95 0.03 8.88
C ILE A 66 -10.21 -0.46 7.45
N GLY A 67 -9.67 -1.62 7.12
CA GLY A 67 -9.90 -2.31 5.87
C GLY A 67 -11.26 -3.02 5.84
N VAL A 68 -11.92 -2.99 4.70
CA VAL A 68 -13.10 -3.81 4.40
C VAL A 68 -12.91 -4.48 3.05
N MET A 69 -13.22 -5.78 2.96
CA MET A 69 -13.15 -6.57 1.72
C MET A 69 -14.53 -7.09 1.33
N TYR A 70 -14.82 -7.07 0.03
CA TYR A 70 -16.07 -7.58 -0.54
C TYR A 70 -15.76 -8.61 -1.64
N ASP A 71 -16.46 -9.74 -1.63
CA ASP A 71 -16.51 -10.63 -2.79
C ASP A 71 -17.47 -10.04 -3.82
N VAL A 72 -16.95 -9.70 -5.00
CA VAL A 72 -17.72 -9.12 -6.12
C VAL A 72 -18.89 -10.03 -6.53
N LYS A 73 -18.78 -11.35 -6.35
CA LYS A 73 -19.84 -12.32 -6.67
C LYS A 73 -20.98 -12.33 -5.64
N ALA A 74 -20.77 -11.73 -4.47
CA ALA A 74 -21.70 -11.76 -3.34
C ALA A 74 -21.81 -10.37 -2.66
N VAL A 75 -21.84 -9.30 -3.45
CA VAL A 75 -22.00 -7.93 -2.94
C VAL A 75 -23.44 -7.64 -2.49
N PRO A 76 -23.64 -6.77 -1.49
CA PRO A 76 -24.98 -6.33 -1.09
C PRO A 76 -25.63 -5.42 -2.15
N ASP A 77 -26.97 -5.34 -2.16
CA ASP A 77 -27.73 -4.54 -3.12
C ASP A 77 -27.33 -3.06 -3.15
N ASN A 78 -26.86 -2.52 -2.02
CA ASN A 78 -26.43 -1.13 -1.88
C ASN A 78 -24.92 -0.93 -2.10
N PHE A 79 -24.21 -1.89 -2.71
CA PHE A 79 -22.76 -1.82 -2.91
C PHE A 79 -22.30 -0.56 -3.65
N CYS A 80 -23.02 -0.14 -4.69
CA CYS A 80 -22.69 1.10 -5.42
C CYS A 80 -22.76 2.33 -4.51
N GLU A 81 -23.75 2.41 -3.62
CA GLU A 81 -23.84 3.53 -2.65
C GLU A 81 -22.69 3.49 -1.63
N ILE A 82 -22.31 2.29 -1.18
CA ILE A 82 -21.17 2.11 -0.28
C ILE A 82 -19.89 2.60 -0.96
N LEU A 83 -19.64 2.16 -2.20
CA LEU A 83 -18.48 2.56 -2.97
C LEU A 83 -18.45 4.07 -3.24
N GLU A 84 -19.58 4.66 -3.63
CA GLU A 84 -19.68 6.11 -3.79
C GLU A 84 -19.36 6.87 -2.49
N LYS A 85 -19.88 6.41 -1.36
CA LYS A 85 -19.59 7.01 -0.04
C LYS A 85 -18.11 6.87 0.31
N ALA A 86 -17.49 5.75 0.01
CA ALA A 86 -16.05 5.52 0.22
C ALA A 86 -15.21 6.49 -0.63
N LEU A 87 -15.51 6.61 -1.93
CA LEU A 87 -14.82 7.53 -2.83
C LEU A 87 -15.03 9.00 -2.44
N LYS A 88 -16.24 9.40 -2.06
CA LYS A 88 -16.55 10.76 -1.56
C LYS A 88 -15.78 11.11 -0.27
N ARG A 89 -15.37 10.11 0.50
CA ARG A 89 -14.56 10.26 1.73
C ARG A 89 -13.06 10.07 1.50
N CYS A 90 -12.63 9.94 0.24
CA CYS A 90 -11.23 9.67 -0.12
C CYS A 90 -10.68 8.40 0.52
N SER A 91 -11.53 7.39 0.77
CA SER A 91 -11.07 6.06 1.19
C SER A 91 -10.23 5.43 0.07
N MET A 92 -9.21 4.65 0.46
CA MET A 92 -8.45 3.85 -0.49
C MET A 92 -9.28 2.64 -0.90
N VAL A 93 -9.30 2.35 -2.20
CA VAL A 93 -10.05 1.23 -2.79
C VAL A 93 -9.12 0.45 -3.70
N GLY A 94 -9.11 -0.87 -3.54
CA GLY A 94 -8.37 -1.79 -4.40
C GLY A 94 -9.26 -2.96 -4.82
N CYS A 95 -8.95 -3.56 -5.97
CA CYS A 95 -9.61 -4.77 -6.45
C CYS A 95 -8.58 -5.69 -7.10
N SER A 96 -8.80 -7.00 -7.00
CA SER A 96 -8.00 -8.02 -7.68
C SER A 96 -8.92 -9.01 -8.40
N ILE A 97 -8.36 -9.70 -9.38
CA ILE A 97 -9.01 -10.84 -10.05
C ILE A 97 -8.17 -12.06 -9.72
N ASP A 98 -8.75 -13.01 -9.02
CA ASP A 98 -8.07 -14.26 -8.69
C ASP A 98 -7.94 -15.15 -9.92
N ILE A 99 -6.73 -15.66 -10.15
CA ILE A 99 -6.44 -16.63 -11.20
C ILE A 99 -6.78 -18.01 -10.63
N SER A 100 -8.01 -18.48 -10.87
CA SER A 100 -8.47 -19.84 -10.54
C SER A 100 -7.89 -20.89 -11.47
#